data_AF-A0A354GUK4-F1
#
_entry.id   AF-A0A354GUK4-F1
#
_cell.length_a   1.000
_cell.length_b   1.000
_cell.length_c   1.000
_cell.angle_alpha   90.00
_cell.angle_beta   90.00
_cell.angle_gamma   90.00
#
_symmetry.space_group_name_H-M   'P 1'
#
loop_
_entity.id
_entity.type
_entity.pdbx_description
1 polymer ?
#
loop_
_entity_poly.entity_id
_entity_poly.type
_entity_poly.pdbx_seq_one_letter_code
_entity_poly.pdbx_strand_id
1 'polypeptide(L)'
;MATMTATVRAGRLELPQPIDLPDGTEIEIRLPEQMASDPSQDDDAPMTPDEIARTLAAMEKVEPLEMSDEERAALEADRLARKEWEKAHFEEHAEKLQRIWE
;
A
#
# COMPACT_ATOMS: atom_id res chain seq x y z
N MET A 1 -32.15 11.84 -11.55
CA MET A 1 -31.12 10.93 -12.10
C MET A 1 -31.64 9.52 -11.91
N ALA A 2 -31.69 8.71 -12.97
CA ALA A 2 -32.15 7.33 -12.89
C ALA A 2 -30.94 6.42 -12.74
N THR A 3 -30.91 5.60 -11.69
CA THR A 3 -29.90 4.57 -11.47
C THR A 3 -30.45 3.22 -11.93
N MET A 4 -29.63 2.46 -12.64
CA MET A 4 -29.97 1.11 -13.10
C MET A 4 -28.99 0.10 -12.49
N THR A 5 -29.51 -1.06 -12.09
CA THR A 5 -28.71 -2.16 -11.57
C THR A 5 -28.39 -3.16 -12.69
N ALA A 6 -27.12 -3.51 -12.80
CA ALA A 6 -26.62 -4.51 -13.73
C ALA A 6 -25.82 -5.54 -12.95
N THR A 7 -25.83 -6.81 -13.38
CA THR A 7 -24.99 -7.86 -12.79
C THR A 7 -23.81 -8.13 -13.70
N VAL A 8 -22.60 -8.20 -13.15
CA VAL A 8 -21.43 -8.63 -13.92
C VAL A 8 -21.39 -10.15 -13.99
N ARG A 9 -21.47 -10.73 -15.20
CA ARG A 9 -21.24 -12.17 -15.45
C ARG A 9 -20.24 -12.35 -16.58
N ALA A 10 -19.22 -13.17 -16.36
CA ALA A 10 -18.12 -13.42 -17.33
C ALA A 10 -17.49 -12.12 -17.90
N GLY A 11 -17.35 -11.09 -17.07
CA GLY A 11 -16.79 -9.79 -17.49
C GLY A 11 -17.72 -8.92 -18.35
N ARG A 12 -19.00 -9.28 -18.47
CA ARG A 12 -20.03 -8.51 -19.18
C ARG A 12 -21.10 -8.03 -18.22
N LEU A 13 -21.62 -6.83 -18.45
CA LEU A 13 -22.77 -6.30 -17.72
C LEU A 13 -24.04 -6.92 -18.31
N GLU A 14 -24.69 -7.79 -17.55
CA GLU A 14 -26.01 -8.32 -17.85
C GLU A 14 -27.08 -7.46 -17.18
N LEU A 15 -27.95 -6.87 -18.00
CA LEU A 15 -29.12 -6.15 -17.54
C LEU A 15 -30.26 -7.14 -17.30
N PRO A 16 -30.99 -7.05 -16.17
CA PRO A 16 -32.09 -7.96 -15.88
C PRO A 16 -33.29 -7.78 -16.82
N GLN A 17 -33.42 -6.59 -17.43
CA GLN A 17 -34.42 -6.30 -18.45
C GLN A 17 -33.79 -5.50 -19.60
N PRO A 18 -34.25 -5.71 -20.86
CA PRO A 18 -33.85 -4.86 -21.98
C PRO A 18 -34.23 -3.42 -21.68
N ILE A 19 -33.26 -2.51 -21.81
CA ILE A 19 -33.49 -1.08 -21.64
C ILE A 19 -33.75 -0.43 -23.01
N ASP A 20 -34.80 0.37 -23.09
CA ASP A 20 -35.16 1.15 -24.29
C ASP A 20 -34.46 2.52 -24.25
N LEU A 21 -33.14 2.51 -24.47
CA LEU A 21 -32.37 3.74 -24.65
C LEU A 21 -32.13 3.98 -26.14
N PRO A 22 -32.23 5.24 -26.61
CA PRO A 22 -31.89 5.55 -27.99
C PRO A 22 -30.41 5.27 -28.28
N ASP A 23 -30.14 4.86 -29.51
CA ASP A 23 -28.78 4.63 -29.99
C ASP A 23 -27.90 5.88 -29.76
N GLY A 24 -26.71 5.67 -29.20
CA GLY A 24 -25.76 6.74 -28.85
C GLY A 24 -25.90 7.28 -27.42
N THR A 25 -26.72 6.67 -26.57
CA THR A 25 -26.80 7.06 -25.15
C THR A 25 -25.53 6.68 -24.38
N GLU A 26 -24.84 7.66 -23.80
CA GLU A 26 -23.70 7.45 -22.89
C GLU A 26 -24.20 7.07 -21.48
N ILE A 27 -23.52 6.12 -20.83
CA ILE A 27 -23.88 5.62 -19.50
C ILE A 27 -22.67 5.70 -18.58
N GLU A 28 -22.83 6.32 -17.41
CA GLU A 28 -21.85 6.33 -16.33
C GLU A 28 -22.04 5.09 -15.44
N ILE A 29 -20.99 4.30 -15.24
CA ILE A 29 -21.00 3.12 -14.35
C ILE A 29 -20.22 3.46 -13.09
N ARG A 30 -20.88 3.39 -11.93
CA ARG A 30 -20.23 3.52 -10.62
C ARG A 30 -19.97 2.14 -10.04
N LEU A 31 -18.70 1.81 -9.86
CA LEU A 31 -18.28 0.59 -9.17
C LEU A 31 -18.40 0.80 -7.65
N PRO A 32 -18.77 -0.23 -6.87
CA PRO A 32 -18.76 -0.14 -5.41
C PRO A 32 -17.34 0.10 -4.91
N GLU A 33 -17.18 0.96 -3.91
CA GLU A 33 -15.88 1.40 -3.36
C GLU A 33 -14.97 0.23 -2.94
N GLN A 34 -15.54 -0.90 -2.51
CA GLN A 34 -14.79 -2.11 -2.16
C GLN A 34 -14.03 -2.77 -3.34
N MET A 35 -14.37 -2.44 -4.59
CA MET A 35 -13.66 -2.90 -5.78
C MET A 35 -12.68 -1.88 -6.35
N ALA A 36 -12.72 -0.64 -5.86
CA ALA A 36 -11.70 0.36 -6.13
C ALA A 36 -10.54 0.17 -5.14
N SER A 37 -10.00 -1.04 -5.05
CA SER A 37 -8.71 -1.25 -4.40
C SER A 37 -7.63 -0.72 -5.32
N ASP A 38 -7.45 0.60 -5.28
CA ASP A 38 -6.25 1.25 -5.77
C ASP A 38 -5.07 0.69 -4.96
N PRO A 39 -4.07 0.05 -5.59
CA PRO A 39 -2.85 -0.37 -4.89
C PRO A 39 -2.03 0.83 -4.37
N SER A 40 -2.44 2.06 -4.68
CA SER A 40 -1.96 3.30 -4.10
C SER A 40 -2.90 3.93 -3.06
N GLN A 41 -3.84 3.17 -2.47
CA GLN A 41 -4.53 3.61 -1.23
C GLN A 41 -3.54 3.71 -0.06
N ASP A 42 -2.78 4.80 -0.09
CA ASP A 42 -2.56 5.73 1.01
C ASP A 42 -2.14 5.11 2.35
N ASP A 43 -0.84 4.82 2.49
CA ASP A 43 -0.18 4.84 3.81
C ASP A 43 -0.29 6.23 4.50
N ASP A 44 -0.65 7.28 3.74
CA ASP A 44 -0.88 8.66 4.22
C ASP A 44 -2.36 8.99 4.51
N ALA A 45 -3.30 8.06 4.32
CA ALA A 45 -4.71 8.30 4.64
C ALA A 45 -4.88 8.33 6.16
N PRO A 46 -5.75 9.22 6.69
CA PRO A 46 -6.05 9.22 8.11
C PRO A 46 -6.66 7.88 8.51
N MET A 47 -6.00 7.19 9.44
CA MET A 47 -6.47 5.92 9.98
C MET A 47 -7.91 6.02 10.49
N THR A 48 -8.72 5.01 10.20
CA THR A 48 -10.08 4.94 10.75
C THR A 48 -10.03 4.74 12.28
N PRO A 49 -11.09 5.11 13.03
CA PRO A 49 -11.13 4.91 14.48
C PRO A 49 -10.86 3.46 14.92
N ASP A 50 -11.35 2.47 14.15
CA ASP A 50 -11.14 1.05 14.45
C ASP A 50 -9.68 0.63 14.22
N GLU A 51 -9.03 1.18 13.20
CA GLU A 51 -7.60 0.94 12.95
C GLU A 51 -6.73 1.58 14.03
N ILE A 52 -7.07 2.79 14.47
CA ILE A 52 -6.40 3.46 15.58
C ILE A 52 -6.54 2.60 16.85
N ALA A 53 -7.76 2.13 17.17
CA ALA A 53 -8.00 1.29 18.33
C ALA A 53 -7.20 -0.03 18.27
N ARG A 54 -7.15 -0.67 17.09
CA ARG A 54 -6.36 -1.89 16.86
C ARG A 54 -4.86 -1.65 17.04
N THR A 55 -4.33 -0.56 16.49
CA THR A 55 -2.91 -0.22 16.59
C THR A 55 -2.52 0.13 18.03
N LEU A 56 -3.34 0.90 18.74
CA LEU A 56 -3.12 1.19 20.17
C LEU A 56 -3.11 -0.10 21.00
N ALA A 57 -4.09 -0.99 20.80
CA ALA A 57 -4.14 -2.28 21.49
C ALA A 57 -2.95 -3.20 21.14
N ALA A 58 -2.33 -3.03 19.98
CA ALA A 58 -1.09 -3.72 19.62
C ALA A 58 0.12 -3.09 20.33
N MET A 59 0.20 -1.75 20.36
CA MET A 59 1.27 -1.02 21.04
C MET A 59 1.30 -1.27 22.54
N GLU A 60 0.14 -1.38 23.19
CA GLU A 60 0.04 -1.72 24.62
C GLU A 60 0.66 -3.08 24.98
N LYS A 61 0.78 -3.99 24.00
CA LYS A 61 1.37 -5.32 24.19
C LYS A 61 2.88 -5.35 23.95
N VAL A 62 3.47 -4.25 23.49
CA VAL A 62 4.91 -4.17 23.22
C VAL A 62 5.65 -3.99 24.55
N GLU A 63 6.44 -4.98 24.91
CA GLU A 63 7.32 -4.89 26.08
C GLU A 63 8.57 -4.05 25.77
N PRO A 64 9.12 -3.32 26.76
CA PRO A 64 10.39 -2.62 26.60
C PRO A 64 11.50 -3.58 26.18
N LEU A 65 12.29 -3.16 25.18
CA LEU A 65 13.50 -3.89 24.80
C LEU A 65 14.61 -3.59 25.80
N GLU A 66 14.82 -4.50 26.75
CA GLU A 66 15.97 -4.47 27.65
C GLU A 66 17.19 -5.09 26.97
N MET A 67 18.29 -4.33 26.88
CA MET A 67 19.56 -4.80 26.31
C MET A 67 20.68 -4.61 27.33
N SER A 68 21.55 -5.60 27.45
CA SER A 68 22.79 -5.48 28.21
C SER A 68 23.74 -4.45 27.56
N ASP A 69 24.70 -3.95 28.34
CA ASP A 69 25.73 -3.06 27.82
C ASP A 69 26.59 -3.73 26.73
N GLU A 70 26.80 -5.05 26.82
CA GLU A 70 27.53 -5.83 25.82
C GLU A 70 26.76 -5.91 24.50
N GLU A 71 25.46 -6.22 24.54
CA GLU A 71 24.60 -6.26 23.34
C GLU A 71 24.49 -4.89 22.69
N ARG A 72 24.39 -3.82 23.48
CA ARG A 72 24.41 -2.45 22.98
C ARG A 72 25.74 -2.12 22.29
N ALA A 73 26.86 -2.52 22.87
CA ALA A 73 28.18 -2.29 22.28
C ALA A 73 28.34 -3.07 20.96
N ALA A 74 27.86 -4.31 20.90
CA ALA A 74 27.84 -5.12 19.69
C ALA A 74 26.99 -4.49 18.59
N LEU A 75 25.80 -3.99 18.92
CA LEU A 75 24.92 -3.31 17.97
C LEU A 75 25.57 -2.04 17.41
N GLU A 76 26.21 -1.23 18.25
CA GLU A 76 26.87 0.00 17.78
C GLU A 76 28.10 -0.30 16.92
N ALA A 77 28.84 -1.36 17.23
CA ALA A 77 29.95 -1.82 16.42
C ALA A 77 29.48 -2.29 15.03
N ASP A 78 28.40 -3.07 14.96
CA ASP A 78 27.81 -3.51 13.70
C ASP A 78 27.30 -2.32 12.88
N ARG A 79 26.62 -1.37 13.53
CA ARG A 79 26.14 -0.13 12.90
C ARG A 79 27.27 0.69 12.30
N LEU A 80 28.40 0.80 13.01
CA LEU A 80 29.57 1.52 12.51
C LEU A 80 30.22 0.78 11.33
N ALA A 81 30.43 -0.52 11.45
CA ALA A 81 31.02 -1.34 10.39
C ALA A 81 30.16 -1.29 9.11
N ARG A 82 28.84 -1.41 9.25
CA ARG A 82 27.90 -1.27 8.13
C ARG A 82 28.00 0.10 7.48
N LYS A 83 28.02 1.17 8.28
CA LYS A 83 28.16 2.54 7.77
C LYS A 83 29.46 2.76 7.00
N GLU A 84 30.58 2.23 7.51
CA GLU A 84 31.87 2.33 6.82
C GLU A 84 31.87 1.54 5.51
N TRP A 85 31.32 0.33 5.53
CA TRP A 85 31.15 -0.49 4.34
C TRP A 85 30.28 0.20 3.28
N GLU A 86 29.10 0.72 3.66
CA GLU A 86 28.19 1.43 2.76
C GLU A 86 28.86 2.66 2.11
N LYS A 87 29.64 3.42 2.88
CA LYS A 87 30.39 4.55 2.35
C LYS A 87 31.47 4.13 1.36
N ALA A 88 32.21 3.06 1.66
CA ALA A 88 33.28 2.57 0.80
C ALA A 88 32.75 2.03 -0.55
N HIS A 89 31.53 1.47 -0.56
CA HIS A 89 30.93 0.86 -1.76
C HIS A 89 29.91 1.77 -2.45
N PHE A 90 29.77 3.03 -1.98
CA PHE A 90 28.76 3.95 -2.49
C PHE A 90 28.90 4.18 -4.00
N GLU A 91 30.11 4.41 -4.49
CA GLU A 91 30.37 4.68 -5.91
C GLU A 91 30.02 3.47 -6.79
N GLU A 92 30.40 2.26 -6.37
CA GLU A 92 30.04 1.01 -7.08
C GLU A 92 28.52 0.82 -7.14
N HIS A 93 27.83 1.05 -6.03
CA HIS A 93 26.37 0.98 -5.97
C HIS A 93 25.70 2.05 -6.85
N ALA A 94 26.22 3.27 -6.85
CA ALA A 94 25.71 4.37 -7.67
C ALA A 94 25.86 4.08 -9.17
N GLU A 95 27.02 3.59 -9.60
CA GLU A 95 27.26 3.19 -10.99
C GLU A 95 26.34 2.04 -11.42
N LYS A 96 26.17 1.04 -10.57
CA LYS A 96 25.25 -0.07 -10.83
C LYS A 96 23.82 0.41 -11.03
N LEU A 97 23.37 1.36 -10.23
CA LEU A 97 22.04 1.95 -10.35
C LEU A 97 21.90 2.76 -11.64
N GLN A 98 22.91 3.54 -12.02
CA GLN A 98 22.88 4.33 -13.26
C GLN A 98 22.71 3.43 -14.50
N ARG A 99 23.44 2.31 -14.58
CA ARG A 99 23.36 1.35 -15.71
C ARG A 99 22.00 0.67 -15.86
N ILE A 100 21.12 0.72 -14.86
CA ILE A 100 19.77 0.14 -14.96
C ILE A 100 18.84 1.06 -15.77
N TRP A 101 19.19 2.35 -15.88
CA TRP A 101 18.38 3.37 -16.56
C TRP A 101 18.96 3.82 -17.91
N GLU A 102 20.04 3.19 -18.36
CA GLU A 102 20.66 3.34 -19.69
C GLU A 102 20.32 2.13 -20.58
#